data_AF-A0A7C7PRN5-F1
#
_entry.id   AF-A0A7C7PRN5-F1
#
_cell.length_a   1.000
_cell.length_b   1.000
_cell.length_c   1.000
_cell.angle_alpha   90.00
_cell.angle_beta   90.00
_cell.angle_gamma   90.00
#
_symmetry.space_group_name_H-M   'P 1'
#
loop_
_entity.id
_entity.type
_entity.pdbx_description
1 polymer ?
#
loop_
_entity_poly.entity_id
_entity_poly.type
_entity_poly.pdbx_seq_one_letter_code
_entity_poly.pdbx_strand_id
1 'polypeptide(L)' 'ALCAVQVTLLTIYDMCKAVDRGMEICNVRLLEKAGGKSGHWLRGD' A
#
# COMPACT_ATOMS: atom_id res chain seq x y z
N ALA A 1 -2.48 6.61 -5.16
CA ALA A 1 -2.15 5.18 -5.02
C ALA A 1 -1.82 4.81 -3.58
N LEU A 2 -0.62 5.12 -3.06
CA LEU A 2 -0.19 4.64 -1.73
C LEU A 2 -1.08 5.08 -0.57
N CYS A 3 -1.56 6.33 -0.56
CA CYS A 3 -2.47 6.80 0.48
C CYS A 3 -3.77 5.97 0.53
N ALA A 4 -4.38 5.70 -0.64
CA ALA A 4 -5.58 4.87 -0.72
C ALA A 4 -5.33 3.46 -0.19
N VAL A 5 -4.21 2.83 -0.58
CA VAL A 5 -3.83 1.50 -0.07
C VAL A 5 -3.70 1.51 1.46
N GLN A 6 -3.05 2.53 2.04
CA GLN A 6 -2.90 2.64 3.49
C GLN A 6 -4.25 2.77 4.20
N VAL A 7 -5.14 3.63 3.70
CA VAL A 7 -6.49 3.78 4.29
C VAL A 7 -7.26 2.47 4.23
N THR A 8 -7.25 1.77 3.09
CA THR A 8 -7.92 0.47 2.95
C THR A 8 -7.35 -0.57 3.92
N LEU A 9 -6.03 -0.67 4.05
CA LEU A 9 -5.40 -1.62 4.96
C LEU A 9 -5.69 -1.29 6.43
N LEU A 10 -5.77 0.00 6.78
CA LEU A 10 -6.20 0.43 8.11
C LEU A 10 -7.67 0.08 8.39
N THR A 11 -8.56 0.16 7.39
CA THR A 11 -9.94 -0.32 7.52
C THR A 11 -9.98 -1.82 7.81
N ILE A 12 -9.16 -2.62 7.13
CA ILE A 12 -9.08 -4.07 7.38
C ILE A 12 -8.54 -4.33 8.80
N TYR A 13 -7.49 -3.60 9.21
CA TYR A 13 -6.97 -3.68 10.58
C TYR A 13 -8.07 -3.36 11.59
N ASP A 14 -8.86 -2.31 11.35
CA ASP A 14 -9.95 -1.90 12.24
C ASP A 14 -11.00 -3.01 12.42
N MET A 15 -11.33 -3.74 11.34
CA MET A 15 -12.29 -4.85 11.39
C MET A 15 -11.72 -6.08 12.12
N CYS A 16 -10.42 -6.37 11.98
CA CYS A 16 -9.81 -7.61 12.46
C CYS A 16 -9.08 -7.48 13.81
N LYS A 17 -8.83 -6.26 14.31
CA LYS A 17 -8.07 -6.00 15.55
C LYS A 17 -8.62 -6.66 16.82
N ALA A 18 -9.89 -7.08 16.79
CA ALA A 18 -10.49 -7.81 17.91
C ALA A 18 -9.99 -9.26 18.00
N VAL A 19 -9.60 -9.85 16.86
CA VAL A 19 -9.09 -11.22 16.76
C VAL A 19 -7.60 -11.26 17.03
N ASP A 20 -6.85 -10.36 16.39
CA ASP A 20 -5.40 -10.24 16.59
C ASP A 20 -5.00 -8.76 16.56
N ARG A 21 -4.34 -8.30 17.63
CA ARG A 21 -3.83 -6.92 17.74
C ARG A 21 -2.38 -6.79 17.26
N GLY A 22 -1.70 -7.90 17.01
CA GLY A 22 -0.32 -7.96 16.52
C GLY A 22 -0.21 -7.94 15.00
N MET A 23 -1.31 -7.76 14.27
CA MET A 23 -1.29 -7.71 12.80
C MET A 23 -0.39 -6.59 12.29
N GLU A 24 0.46 -6.89 11.31
CA GLU A 24 1.36 -5.92 10.70
C GLU A 24 0.96 -5.64 9.24
N ILE A 25 0.97 -4.35 8.87
CA ILE A 25 0.84 -3.93 7.47
C ILE A 25 2.24 -3.82 6.86
N CYS A 26 2.55 -4.74 5.95
CA CYS A 26 3.90 -4.87 5.38
C CYS A 26 3.91 -4.71 3.85
N ASN A 27 5.10 -4.43 3.29
CA ASN A 27 5.37 -4.44 1.85
C ASN A 27 4.54 -3.47 0.98
N VAL A 28 4.05 -2.36 1.55
CA VAL A 28 3.34 -1.32 0.80
C VAL A 28 4.35 -0.49 -0.01
N ARG A 29 4.29 -0.60 -1.34
CA ARG A 29 5.22 0.09 -2.26
C ARG A 29 4.59 0.33 -3.62
N LEU A 30 5.08 1.35 -4.31
CA LEU A 30 4.66 1.65 -5.68
C LEU A 30 5.28 0.63 -6.65
N LEU A 31 4.48 0.02 -7.51
CA LEU A 31 4.95 -0.97 -8.49
C LEU A 31 5.20 -0.35 -9.87
N GLU A 32 4.40 0.64 -10.23
CA GLU A 32 4.46 1.30 -11.52
C GLU A 32 4.06 2.77 -11.35
N LYS A 33 4.67 3.62 -12.17
CA LYS A 33 4.25 4.99 -12.37
C LYS A 33 4.50 5.36 -13.83
N ALA A 34 3.44 5.62 -14.57
CA ALA A 34 3.53 6.18 -15.91
C ALA A 34 3.26 7.69 -15.89
N GLY A 35 4.05 8.46 -16.64
CA GLY A 35 3.80 9.86 -16.95
C GLY A 35 4.55 10.89 -16.11
N GLY A 36 4.49 12.15 -16.57
CA GLY A 36 5.28 13.26 -16.05
C GLY A 36 6.71 13.31 -16.63
N LYS A 37 7.52 14.26 -16.17
CA LYS A 37 8.90 14.46 -16.67
C LYS A 37 9.79 13.21 -16.55
N SER A 38 9.51 12.36 -15.57
CA SER A 38 10.26 11.11 -15.31
C SER A 38 9.91 9.96 -16.27
N GLY A 39 8.87 10.10 -17.09
CA GLY A 39 8.43 9.03 -17.98
C GLY A 39 7.82 7.85 -17.23
N HIS A 40 8.02 6.65 -17.77
CA HIS A 40 7.53 5.40 -17.19
C HIS A 40 8.57 4.80 -16.24
N TRP A 41 8.13 4.46 -15.04
CA TRP A 41 8.93 3.79 -14.03
C TRP A 41 8.24 2.50 -13.60
N LEU A 42 8.97 1.39 -13.62
CA LEU A 42 8.54 0.09 -13.11
C LEU A 42 9.49 -0.35 -12.00
N ARG A 43 8.97 -1.01 -10.97
CA ARG A 43 9.81 -1.57 -9.90
C ARG A 43 10.51 -2.83 -10.38
N GLY A 44 11.84 -2.80 -10.41
CA GLY A 44 12.67 -3.97 -10.74
C GLY A 44 13.25 -3.97 -12.15
N ASP A 45 12.96 -2.93 -12.93
CA ASP A 45 13.63 -2.61 -14.19
C ASP A 45 14.92 -1.81 -13.98
#